data_AF-A0A969M1V6-F1
#
_entry.id   AF-A0A969M1V6-F1
#
_cell.length_a   1.000
_cell.length_b   1.000
_cell.length_c   1.000
_cell.angle_alpha   90.00
_cell.angle_beta   90.00
_cell.angle_gamma   90.00
#
_symmetry.space_group_name_H-M   'P 1'
#
loop_
_entity.id
_entity.type
_entity.pdbx_description
1 polymer ?
#
loop_
_entity_poly.entity_id
_entity_poly.type
_entity_poly.pdbx_seq_one_letter_code
_entity_poly.pdbx_strand_id
1 'polypeptide(L)'
;MNHESKPGLDTESSSINPGDRIADENQTIDEKAQQIAVDSPDITITQIKIPTYFVVEGEDGNKEALHHVEDAEEISDVIRQARVDENGDRKWW
;
A
#
# COMPACT_ATOMS: atom_id res chain seq x y z
N MET A 1 4.71 -18.10 -13.71
CA MET A 1 5.02 -16.71 -14.10
C MET A 1 6.12 -16.21 -13.19
N ASN A 2 7.20 -15.65 -13.74
CA ASN A 2 8.33 -15.14 -12.97
C ASN A 2 7.98 -13.70 -12.55
N HIS A 3 7.82 -13.44 -11.26
CA HIS A 3 7.86 -12.06 -10.75
C HIS A 3 9.32 -11.64 -10.77
N GLU A 4 9.69 -10.79 -11.72
CA GLU A 4 10.95 -10.05 -11.65
C GLU A 4 10.85 -9.09 -10.47
N SER A 5 11.57 -9.37 -9.39
CA SER A 5 11.77 -8.43 -8.30
C SER A 5 12.42 -7.17 -8.86
N LYS A 6 11.72 -6.04 -8.80
CA LYS A 6 12.33 -4.72 -9.03
C LYS A 6 13.56 -4.61 -8.11
N PRO A 7 14.71 -4.09 -8.58
CA PRO A 7 15.91 -3.99 -7.76
C PRO A 7 15.59 -3.14 -6.53
N GLY A 8 15.57 -3.78 -5.36
CA GLY A 8 15.36 -3.10 -4.09
C GLY A 8 16.49 -2.11 -3.86
N LEU A 9 16.11 -0.86 -3.54
CA LEU A 9 17.04 0.19 -3.15
C LEU A 9 18.02 -0.35 -2.09
N ASP A 10 19.30 -0.21 -2.40
CA ASP A 10 20.45 -0.50 -1.56
C ASP A 10 20.24 0.02 -0.12
N THR A 11 20.13 -0.93 0.81
CA THR A 11 19.65 -0.76 2.19
C THR A 11 20.59 0.01 3.12
N GLU A 12 21.77 0.45 2.65
CA GLU A 12 22.79 1.08 3.50
C GLU A 12 22.74 2.62 3.51
N SER A 13 21.92 3.27 2.68
CA SER A 13 21.77 4.74 2.67
C SER A 13 20.31 5.23 2.69
N SER A 14 19.38 4.38 3.09
CA SER A 14 17.98 4.69 2.90
C SER A 14 17.47 5.70 3.94
N SER A 15 17.22 6.93 3.50
CA SER A 15 16.46 7.99 4.19
C SER A 15 14.99 7.64 4.44
N ILE A 16 14.62 6.37 4.17
CA ILE A 16 13.30 5.80 4.37
C ILE A 16 13.03 5.58 5.86
N ASN A 17 11.83 5.95 6.30
CA ASN A 17 11.35 5.71 7.65
C ASN A 17 11.32 4.19 7.93
N PRO A 18 11.78 3.70 9.09
CA PRO A 18 11.77 2.27 9.39
C PRO A 18 10.44 1.54 9.16
N GLY A 19 9.30 2.21 9.35
CA GLY A 19 7.96 1.64 9.10
C GLY A 19 7.59 1.46 7.63
N ASP A 20 8.36 2.02 6.70
CA ASP A 20 8.17 1.92 5.25
C ASP A 20 9.06 0.83 4.63
N ARG A 21 9.82 0.09 5.46
CA ARG A 21 10.68 -0.98 4.97
C ARG A 21 9.85 -2.21 4.64
N ILE A 22 10.03 -2.70 3.42
CA ILE A 22 9.50 -3.99 3.01
C ILE A 22 10.33 -5.10 3.68
N ALA A 23 9.65 -6.06 4.30
CA ALA A 23 10.32 -7.20 4.91
C ALA A 23 10.99 -8.08 3.85
N ASP A 24 12.18 -8.61 4.17
CA ASP A 24 12.88 -9.56 3.29
C ASP A 24 12.13 -10.90 3.15
N GLU A 25 11.32 -11.25 4.17
CA GLU A 25 10.47 -12.43 4.15
C GLU A 25 9.08 -12.12 3.59
N ASN A 26 8.48 -13.11 2.90
CA ASN A 26 7.13 -12.98 2.39
C ASN A 26 6.12 -12.94 3.54
N GLN A 27 5.24 -11.94 3.51
CA GLN A 27 4.18 -11.73 4.48
C GLN A 27 2.81 -11.92 3.83
N THR A 28 1.86 -12.41 4.62
CA THR A 28 0.44 -12.51 4.24
C THR A 28 -0.21 -11.13 4.10
N ILE A 29 -1.39 -11.08 3.45
CA ILE A 29 -2.18 -9.85 3.33
C ILE A 29 -2.57 -9.33 4.72
N ASP A 30 -2.99 -10.21 5.62
CA ASP A 30 -3.43 -9.84 6.98
C ASP A 30 -2.28 -9.28 7.83
N GLU A 31 -1.06 -9.77 7.64
CA GLU A 31 0.14 -9.24 8.29
C GLU A 31 0.50 -7.86 7.71
N LYS A 32 0.47 -7.70 6.38
CA LYS A 32 0.72 -6.41 5.73
C LYS A 32 -0.32 -5.35 6.10
N ALA A 33 -1.58 -5.76 6.25
CA ALA A 33 -2.69 -4.86 6.63
C ALA A 33 -2.51 -4.24 8.03
N GLN A 34 -1.73 -4.86 8.90
CA GLN A 34 -1.47 -4.39 10.26
C GLN A 34 -0.22 -3.51 10.37
N GLN A 35 0.56 -3.35 9.29
CA GLN A 35 1.81 -2.60 9.33
C GLN A 35 1.56 -1.08 9.29
N ILE A 36 2.31 -0.38 10.13
CA ILE A 36 2.19 1.06 10.36
C ILE A 36 3.53 1.73 10.03
N ALA A 37 3.48 2.63 9.05
CA ALA A 37 4.58 3.47 8.63
C ALA A 37 4.93 4.51 9.70
N VAL A 38 3.90 5.21 10.19
CA VAL A 38 4.04 6.29 11.16
C VAL A 38 3.04 6.09 12.29
N ASP A 39 3.51 6.14 13.53
CA ASP A 39 2.67 6.19 14.74
C ASP A 39 3.25 7.25 15.68
N SER A 40 2.84 8.50 15.50
CA SER A 40 3.41 9.66 16.21
C SER A 40 2.40 10.80 16.30
N PRO A 41 2.50 11.72 17.28
CA PRO A 41 1.70 12.94 17.28
C PRO A 41 2.08 13.85 16.11
N ASP A 42 1.08 14.52 15.54
CA ASP A 42 1.27 15.62 14.59
C ASP A 42 1.55 16.96 15.31
N ILE A 43 1.67 18.05 14.53
CA ILE A 43 1.90 19.39 15.07
C ILE A 43 0.74 19.91 15.95
N THR A 44 -0.45 19.31 15.85
CA THR A 44 -1.62 19.64 16.65
C THR A 44 -1.73 18.79 17.92
N ILE A 45 -0.74 17.93 18.18
CA ILE A 45 -0.72 16.97 19.30
C ILE A 45 -1.83 15.91 19.14
N THR A 46 -2.27 15.66 17.91
CA THR A 46 -3.17 14.56 17.57
C THR A 46 -2.32 13.35 17.15
N GLN A 47 -2.54 12.19 17.76
CA GLN A 47 -1.85 10.96 17.34
C GLN A 47 -2.29 10.56 15.93
N ILE A 48 -1.35 10.49 15.00
CA ILE A 48 -1.60 10.01 13.64
C ILE A 48 -1.03 8.61 13.46
N LYS A 49 -1.78 7.75 12.78
CA LYS A 49 -1.34 6.43 12.32
C LYS A 49 -1.44 6.38 10.81
N ILE A 50 -0.32 6.12 10.15
CA ILE A 50 -0.26 5.97 8.69
C ILE A 50 0.04 4.51 8.37
N PRO A 51 -0.82 3.82 7.61
CA PRO A 51 -0.58 2.43 7.23
C PRO A 51 0.56 2.34 6.20
N THR A 52 1.34 1.26 6.28
CA THR A 52 2.40 0.96 5.29
C THR A 52 1.80 0.45 3.98
N TYR A 53 0.69 -0.31 4.06
CA TYR A 53 0.01 -0.92 2.93
C TYR A 53 -1.47 -0.55 2.85
N PHE A 54 -1.99 -0.41 1.64
CA PHE A 54 -3.42 -0.35 1.36
C PHE A 54 -3.91 -1.72 0.91
N VAL A 55 -4.94 -2.25 1.59
CA VAL A 55 -5.61 -3.47 1.12
C VAL A 55 -6.69 -3.09 0.13
N VAL A 56 -6.54 -3.55 -1.11
CA VAL A 56 -7.47 -3.30 -2.21
C VAL A 56 -8.11 -4.61 -2.66
N GLU A 57 -9.27 -4.50 -3.31
CA GLU A 57 -9.98 -5.64 -3.89
C GLU A 57 -10.23 -5.33 -5.38
N GLY A 58 -9.72 -6.21 -6.25
CA GLY A 58 -9.84 -6.11 -7.70
C GLY A 58 -11.20 -6.58 -8.23
N GLU A 59 -11.37 -6.50 -9.56
CA GLU A 59 -12.59 -6.87 -10.28
C GLU A 59 -13.05 -8.32 -10.04
N ASP A 60 -12.09 -9.22 -9.87
CA ASP A 60 -12.31 -10.65 -9.66
C ASP A 60 -12.49 -11.02 -8.18
N GLY A 61 -12.50 -10.03 -7.29
CA GLY A 61 -12.58 -10.20 -5.83
C GLY A 61 -11.25 -10.59 -5.18
N ASN A 62 -10.15 -10.66 -5.92
CA ASN A 62 -8.83 -10.90 -5.34
C ASN A 62 -8.37 -9.67 -4.55
N LYS A 63 -7.76 -9.94 -3.39
CA LYS A 63 -7.23 -8.91 -2.51
C LYS A 63 -5.73 -8.79 -2.66
N GLU A 64 -5.25 -7.56 -2.64
CA GLU A 64 -3.84 -7.24 -2.71
C GLU A 64 -3.50 -6.18 -1.65
N ALA A 65 -2.27 -6.23 -1.13
CA ALA A 65 -1.73 -5.24 -0.20
C ALA A 65 -0.66 -4.41 -0.92
N LEU A 66 -0.99 -3.16 -1.27
CA LEU A 66 -0.17 -2.24 -2.05
C LEU A 66 0.64 -1.32 -1.13
N HIS A 67 1.97 -1.29 -1.27
CA HIS A 67 2.85 -0.43 -0.49
C HIS A 67 2.67 1.04 -0.89
N HIS A 68 2.42 1.91 0.09
CA HIS A 68 2.04 3.30 -0.17
C HIS A 68 3.08 4.15 -0.94
N VAL A 69 4.36 3.75 -0.92
CA VAL A 69 5.44 4.40 -1.70
C VAL A 69 5.77 3.64 -2.98
N GLU A 70 5.93 2.33 -2.90
CA GLU A 70 6.53 1.53 -3.99
C GLU A 70 5.51 1.18 -5.08
N ASP A 71 4.22 1.13 -4.71
CA ASP A 71 3.12 0.73 -5.60
C ASP A 71 2.24 1.92 -6.00
N ALA A 72 2.81 3.13 -6.03
CA ALA A 72 2.06 4.36 -6.33
C ALA A 72 1.34 4.34 -7.70
N GLU A 73 1.94 3.71 -8.72
CA GLU A 73 1.31 3.53 -10.03
C GLU A 73 0.07 2.64 -9.95
N GLU A 74 0.20 1.48 -9.30
CA GLU A 74 -0.89 0.52 -9.12
C GLU A 74 -2.01 1.11 -8.27
N ILE A 75 -1.68 1.81 -7.18
CA ILE A 75 -2.66 2.55 -6.37
C ILE A 75 -3.41 3.57 -7.24
N SER A 76 -2.69 4.27 -8.13
CA SER A 76 -3.32 5.21 -9.04
C SER A 76 -4.24 4.51 -10.04
N ASP A 77 -3.86 3.34 -10.55
CA ASP A 77 -4.70 2.51 -11.42
C ASP A 77 -5.95 2.01 -10.71
N VAL A 78 -5.82 1.48 -9.49
CA VAL A 78 -6.97 1.08 -8.65
C VAL A 78 -7.93 2.27 -8.45
N ILE A 79 -7.44 3.47 -8.16
CA ILE A 79 -8.28 4.66 -8.00
C ILE A 79 -8.98 5.03 -9.33
N ARG A 80 -8.27 4.93 -10.48
CA ARG A 80 -8.86 5.22 -11.80
C ARG A 80 -9.93 4.20 -12.19
N GLN A 81 -9.73 2.93 -11.85
CA GLN A 81 -10.65 1.84 -12.14
C GLN A 81 -11.85 1.84 -11.19
N ALA A 82 -11.68 2.28 -9.94
CA ALA A 82 -12.74 2.43 -8.95
C ALA A 82 -13.74 3.58 -9.25
N ARG A 83 -13.91 3.97 -10.51
CA ARG A 83 -14.97 4.89 -10.93
C ARG A 83 -16.32 4.34 -10.48
N VAL A 84 -17.14 5.27 -10.02
CA VAL A 84 -18.49 4.98 -9.57
C VAL A 84 -19.51 5.46 -10.59
N ASP A 85 -20.64 4.77 -10.70
CA ASP A 85 -21.78 5.33 -11.44
C ASP A 85 -22.53 6.40 -10.63
N GLU A 86 -23.64 6.87 -11.20
CA GLU A 86 -24.55 7.85 -10.59
C GLU A 86 -25.13 7.41 -9.22
N ASN A 87 -25.10 6.11 -8.91
CA ASN A 87 -25.57 5.56 -7.64
C ASN A 87 -24.44 5.43 -6.60
N GLY A 88 -23.19 5.72 -7.00
CA GLY A 88 -22.02 5.54 -6.13
C GLY A 88 -21.49 4.11 -6.13
N ASP A 89 -22.00 3.22 -6.99
CA ASP A 89 -21.53 1.84 -7.08
C ASP A 89 -20.25 1.77 -7.90
N ARG A 90 -19.26 0.99 -7.43
CA ARG A 90 -18.01 0.74 -8.17
C ARG A 90 -18.32 -0.04 -9.44
N LYS A 91 -17.65 0.35 -10.51
CA LYS A 91 -18.18 0.11 -11.83
C LYS A 91 -16.99 -0.03 -12.79
N TRP A 92 -16.81 -1.26 -13.26
CA TRP A 92 -15.61 -1.74 -13.96
C TRP A 92 -15.92 -1.97 -15.46
N TRP A 93 -15.65 -0.99 -16.34
CA TRP A 93 -15.73 -1.07 -17.81
C TRP A 93 -14.93 0.02 -18.52
#